data_AF-A0A352SJH0-F1
#
_entry.id   AF-A0A352SJH0-F1
#
_cell.length_a   1.000
_cell.length_b   1.000
_cell.length_c   1.000
_cell.angle_alpha   90.00
_cell.angle_beta   90.00
_cell.angle_gamma   90.00
#
_symmetry.space_group_name_H-M   'P 1'
#
loop_
_entity.id
_entity.type
_entity.pdbx_description
1 polymer ?
#
loop_
_entity_poly.entity_id
_entity_poly.type
_entity_poly.pdbx_seq_one_letter_code
_entity_poly.pdbx_strand_id
1 'polypeptide(L)'
;FFTRYAKKYGKQNNILYEICNEPNGNVTWAKDIKPYAKKAIKKIRKYDKKNIIIVGTPTWSQDVDVVAKSPLKEKNIVYSLHFYAATHTDFLRNKCKSAYQSGLPMLVSEFSICDASGNGGIDKKSASKWMKLLKKYKIGHIAWNISNKIETSALIQSKCGKTDKISYKNLSKSGKWIAKWWKK
;
A
#
# COMPACT_ATOMS: atom_id res chain seq x y z
N PHE A 1 -13.90 -7.36 -13.87
CA PHE A 1 -12.62 -7.86 -13.34
C PHE A 1 -12.79 -8.73 -12.08
N PHE A 2 -13.08 -8.18 -10.89
CA PHE A 2 -13.04 -8.93 -9.62
C PHE A 2 -13.92 -10.18 -9.56
N THR A 3 -15.12 -10.17 -10.14
CA THR A 3 -15.97 -11.37 -10.21
C THR A 3 -15.27 -12.56 -10.91
N ARG A 4 -14.51 -12.31 -11.97
CA ARG A 4 -13.78 -13.37 -12.70
C ARG A 4 -12.70 -14.00 -11.81
N TYR A 5 -11.92 -13.18 -11.12
CA TYR A 5 -10.83 -13.65 -10.27
C TYR A 5 -11.32 -14.26 -8.96
N ALA A 6 -12.37 -13.72 -8.35
CA ALA A 6 -12.99 -14.32 -7.17
C ALA A 6 -13.62 -15.70 -7.48
N LYS A 7 -14.23 -15.88 -8.66
CA LYS A 7 -14.68 -17.21 -9.12
C LYS A 7 -13.53 -18.19 -9.27
N LYS A 8 -12.43 -17.75 -9.87
CA LYS A 8 -11.30 -18.62 -10.22
C LYS A 8 -10.43 -18.98 -9.02
N TYR A 9 -10.19 -18.02 -8.13
CA TYR A 9 -9.18 -18.13 -7.07
C TYR A 9 -9.74 -17.97 -5.65
N GLY A 10 -11.05 -17.77 -5.47
CA GLY A 10 -11.64 -17.48 -4.16
C GLY A 10 -11.57 -18.58 -3.10
N LYS A 11 -11.09 -19.78 -3.48
CA LYS A 11 -10.79 -20.89 -2.56
C LYS A 11 -9.31 -20.95 -2.14
N GLN A 12 -8.46 -20.10 -2.69
CA GLN A 12 -7.03 -20.04 -2.37
C GLN A 12 -6.78 -19.04 -1.24
N ASN A 13 -5.91 -19.36 -0.30
CA ASN A 13 -5.69 -18.54 0.90
C ASN A 13 -4.61 -17.45 0.73
N ASN A 14 -4.01 -17.35 -0.45
CA ASN A 14 -2.93 -16.41 -0.78
C ASN A 14 -3.42 -15.20 -1.61
N ILE A 15 -4.73 -15.02 -1.78
CA ILE A 15 -5.30 -13.93 -2.58
C ILE A 15 -5.63 -12.74 -1.67
N LEU A 16 -5.20 -11.55 -2.10
CA LEU A 16 -5.63 -10.26 -1.59
C LEU A 16 -6.27 -9.48 -2.74
N TYR A 17 -7.40 -8.82 -2.51
CA TYR A 17 -8.04 -7.97 -3.52
C TYR A 17 -7.88 -6.50 -3.17
N GLU A 18 -6.97 -5.79 -3.85
CA GLU A 18 -6.93 -4.33 -3.79
C GLU A 18 -7.90 -3.74 -4.81
N ILE A 19 -9.01 -3.18 -4.34
CA ILE A 19 -10.14 -2.84 -5.22
C ILE A 19 -10.03 -1.48 -5.90
N CYS A 20 -9.15 -0.62 -5.39
CA CYS A 20 -8.80 0.68 -5.97
C CYS A 20 -7.52 1.16 -5.29
N ASN A 21 -6.45 1.38 -6.07
CA ASN A 21 -5.12 1.74 -5.57
C ASN A 21 -5.13 3.07 -4.80
N GLU A 22 -5.51 4.14 -5.50
CA GLU A 22 -5.33 5.51 -5.02
C GLU A 22 -6.51 6.40 -5.43
N PRO A 23 -7.63 6.36 -4.69
CA PRO A 23 -8.66 7.38 -4.81
C PRO A 23 -8.06 8.79 -4.62
N ASN A 24 -8.23 9.68 -5.58
CA ASN A 24 -7.60 11.00 -5.58
C ASN A 24 -8.47 12.07 -6.28
N GLY A 25 -8.03 13.34 -6.22
CA GLY A 25 -8.81 14.49 -6.66
C GLY A 25 -9.97 14.79 -5.71
N ASN A 26 -11.13 15.19 -6.25
CA ASN A 26 -12.32 15.55 -5.46
C ASN A 26 -13.11 14.33 -4.95
N VAL A 27 -12.45 13.19 -4.79
CA VAL A 27 -13.04 11.91 -4.38
C VAL A 27 -13.02 11.78 -2.86
N THR A 28 -14.17 11.52 -2.24
CA THR A 28 -14.30 11.44 -0.78
C THR A 28 -14.70 10.05 -0.30
N TRP A 29 -14.40 9.75 0.97
CA TRP A 29 -14.78 8.48 1.57
C TRP A 29 -16.29 8.23 1.55
N ALA A 30 -17.08 9.21 1.99
CA ALA A 30 -18.51 9.04 2.17
C ALA A 30 -19.29 8.97 0.85
N LYS A 31 -18.98 9.86 -0.09
CA LYS A 31 -19.72 10.01 -1.35
C LYS A 31 -19.34 8.95 -2.39
N ASP A 32 -18.05 8.63 -2.48
CA ASP A 32 -17.52 7.94 -3.67
C ASP A 32 -16.93 6.57 -3.31
N ILE A 33 -15.96 6.54 -2.40
CA ILE A 33 -15.16 5.33 -2.13
C ILE A 33 -15.97 4.29 -1.36
N LYS A 34 -16.63 4.66 -0.26
CA LYS A 34 -17.39 3.71 0.56
C LYS A 34 -18.55 3.07 -0.22
N PRO A 35 -19.35 3.80 -1.02
CA PRO A 35 -20.36 3.20 -1.89
C PRO A 35 -19.77 2.29 -2.98
N TYR A 36 -18.66 2.69 -3.61
CA TYR A 36 -17.95 1.85 -4.57
C TYR A 36 -17.46 0.54 -3.93
N ALA A 37 -16.81 0.64 -2.77
CA ALA A 37 -16.26 -0.50 -2.04
C ALA A 37 -17.34 -1.51 -1.69
N LYS A 38 -18.50 -1.06 -1.18
CA LYS A 38 -19.65 -1.95 -0.90
C LYS A 38 -20.09 -2.73 -2.14
N LYS A 39 -20.17 -2.08 -3.31
CA LYS A 39 -20.53 -2.75 -4.57
C LYS A 39 -19.49 -3.79 -4.97
N ALA A 40 -18.19 -3.45 -4.91
CA ALA A 40 -17.09 -4.36 -5.25
C ALA A 40 -17.02 -5.56 -4.29
N ILE A 41 -17.10 -5.30 -2.97
CA ILE A 41 -17.11 -6.32 -1.93
C ILE A 41 -18.27 -7.29 -2.14
N LYS A 42 -19.49 -6.80 -2.40
CA LYS A 42 -20.64 -7.68 -2.69
C LYS A 42 -20.37 -8.62 -3.87
N LYS A 43 -19.71 -8.15 -4.93
CA LYS A 43 -19.37 -8.96 -6.10
C LYS A 43 -18.28 -10.00 -5.81
N ILE A 44 -17.28 -9.65 -5.00
CA ILE A 44 -16.21 -10.58 -4.56
C ILE A 44 -16.78 -11.64 -3.60
N ARG A 45 -17.52 -11.19 -2.57
CA ARG A 45 -18.12 -12.05 -1.53
C ARG A 45 -19.18 -13.01 -2.05
N LYS A 46 -19.63 -12.89 -3.30
CA LYS A 46 -20.43 -13.95 -3.95
C LYS A 46 -19.64 -15.25 -4.12
N TYR A 47 -18.33 -15.17 -4.35
CA TYR A 47 -17.48 -16.32 -4.68
C TYR A 47 -16.34 -16.56 -3.68
N ASP A 48 -15.92 -15.53 -2.96
CA ASP A 48 -14.84 -15.60 -1.97
C ASP A 48 -15.30 -15.03 -0.63
N LYS A 49 -15.53 -15.89 0.35
CA LYS A 49 -16.11 -15.50 1.64
C LYS A 49 -15.09 -14.97 2.64
N LYS A 50 -13.79 -15.20 2.45
CA LYS A 50 -12.80 -15.09 3.53
C LYS A 50 -11.57 -14.25 3.18
N ASN A 51 -11.11 -14.19 1.94
CA ASN A 51 -9.86 -13.48 1.63
C ASN A 51 -9.96 -11.98 1.91
N ILE A 52 -8.82 -11.38 2.21
CA ILE A 52 -8.75 -9.95 2.56
C ILE A 52 -9.06 -9.10 1.32
N ILE A 53 -9.84 -8.03 1.54
CA ILE A 53 -10.08 -6.99 0.55
C ILE A 53 -9.44 -5.70 1.07
N ILE A 54 -8.52 -5.14 0.29
CA ILE A 54 -7.83 -3.88 0.55
C ILE A 54 -8.60 -2.76 -0.15
N VAL A 55 -8.97 -1.72 0.60
CA VAL A 55 -9.77 -0.59 0.11
C VAL A 55 -8.94 0.68 0.14
N GLY A 56 -8.79 1.31 -1.03
CA GLY A 56 -8.26 2.66 -1.23
C GLY A 56 -8.82 3.68 -0.24
N THR A 57 -8.01 4.63 0.19
CA THR A 57 -8.47 5.78 1.00
C THR A 57 -8.33 7.10 0.23
N PRO A 58 -9.03 8.19 0.61
CA PRO A 58 -8.92 9.46 -0.13
C PRO A 58 -7.49 9.99 -0.19
N THR A 59 -7.26 10.91 -1.13
CA THR A 59 -5.98 11.64 -1.31
C THR A 59 -4.80 10.70 -1.55
N TRP A 60 -4.87 9.91 -2.62
CA TRP A 60 -3.87 8.88 -2.96
C TRP A 60 -3.61 7.93 -1.79
N SER A 61 -4.69 7.42 -1.19
CA SER A 61 -4.62 6.49 -0.06
C SER A 61 -3.88 7.05 1.16
N GLN A 62 -4.16 8.30 1.55
CA GLN A 62 -3.52 8.96 2.70
C GLN A 62 -4.47 9.24 3.87
N ASP A 63 -5.77 9.42 3.61
CA ASP A 63 -6.74 9.90 4.61
C ASP A 63 -7.36 8.76 5.44
N VAL A 64 -6.50 7.89 5.98
CA VAL A 64 -6.91 6.76 6.84
C VAL A 64 -7.57 7.21 8.15
N ASP A 65 -7.22 8.37 8.66
CA ASP A 65 -7.82 9.00 9.85
C ASP A 65 -9.28 9.42 9.60
N VAL A 66 -9.60 9.85 8.37
CA VAL A 66 -11.00 10.13 7.96
C VAL A 66 -11.79 8.84 7.87
N VAL A 67 -11.22 7.81 7.24
CA VAL A 67 -11.88 6.49 7.07
C VAL A 67 -12.13 5.81 8.41
N ALA A 68 -11.21 5.96 9.37
CA ALA A 68 -11.33 5.41 10.73
C ALA A 68 -12.58 5.88 11.47
N LYS A 69 -13.13 7.06 11.14
CA LYS A 69 -14.37 7.59 11.76
C LYS A 69 -15.62 6.86 11.29
N SER A 70 -15.59 6.21 10.13
CA SER A 70 -16.73 5.49 9.58
C SER A 70 -16.27 4.33 8.69
N PRO A 71 -15.66 3.28 9.25
CA PRO A 71 -15.22 2.13 8.47
C PRO A 71 -16.41 1.37 7.85
N LEU A 72 -16.11 0.50 6.89
CA LEU A 72 -16.97 -0.58 6.42
C LEU A 72 -17.21 -1.58 7.56
N LYS A 73 -18.41 -2.20 7.58
CA LYS A 73 -18.81 -3.16 8.63
C LYS A 73 -18.53 -4.62 8.22
N GLU A 74 -18.16 -4.82 6.97
CA GLU A 74 -17.84 -6.10 6.38
C GLU A 74 -16.55 -6.70 6.99
N LYS A 75 -16.49 -8.02 7.10
CA LYS A 75 -15.32 -8.73 7.64
C LYS A 75 -14.17 -8.81 6.63
N ASN A 76 -12.95 -8.92 7.15
CA ASN A 76 -11.70 -9.09 6.40
C ASN A 76 -11.48 -7.96 5.38
N ILE A 77 -11.73 -6.73 5.84
CA ILE A 77 -11.44 -5.49 5.12
C ILE A 77 -10.24 -4.83 5.78
N VAL A 78 -9.30 -4.40 4.94
CA VAL A 78 -8.11 -3.64 5.32
C VAL A 78 -8.07 -2.38 4.47
N TYR A 79 -7.52 -1.28 4.99
CA TYR A 79 -7.46 0.01 4.30
C TYR A 79 -6.03 0.32 3.88
N SER A 80 -5.86 0.80 2.64
CA SER A 80 -4.54 1.16 2.14
C SER A 80 -4.08 2.50 2.71
N LEU A 81 -2.79 2.54 3.07
CA LEU A 81 -2.04 3.75 3.36
C LEU A 81 -0.82 3.81 2.45
N HIS A 82 -0.70 4.83 1.60
CA HIS A 82 0.47 4.99 0.74
C HIS A 82 1.37 6.11 1.23
N PHE A 83 2.69 5.91 1.13
CA PHE A 83 3.63 6.98 1.46
C PHE A 83 4.89 6.98 0.61
N TYR A 84 5.39 8.19 0.34
CA TYR A 84 6.70 8.43 -0.24
C TYR A 84 7.52 9.21 0.78
N ALA A 85 8.58 8.59 1.30
CA ALA A 85 9.17 9.02 2.57
C ALA A 85 9.74 10.45 2.56
N ALA A 86 10.15 10.97 1.40
CA ALA A 86 10.67 12.33 1.28
C ALA A 86 9.58 13.40 1.19
N THR A 87 8.33 13.03 0.86
CA THR A 87 7.18 13.95 0.85
C THR A 87 6.35 13.79 2.12
N HIS A 88 6.02 12.55 2.46
CA HIS A 88 5.07 12.23 3.50
C HIS A 88 5.79 11.95 4.82
N THR A 89 5.87 12.97 5.68
CA THR A 89 6.67 12.93 6.91
C THR A 89 5.80 12.73 8.16
N ASP A 90 5.98 13.54 9.20
CA ASP A 90 5.32 13.35 10.49
C ASP A 90 3.81 13.60 10.41
N PHE A 91 3.34 14.45 9.49
CA PHE A 91 1.90 14.69 9.29
C PHE A 91 1.15 13.39 8.91
N LEU A 92 1.65 12.62 7.93
CA LEU A 92 1.00 11.39 7.50
C LEU A 92 1.24 10.24 8.50
N ARG A 93 2.41 10.22 9.16
CA ARG A 93 2.63 9.29 10.29
C ARG A 93 1.63 9.52 11.41
N ASN A 94 1.23 10.78 11.66
CA ASN A 94 0.23 11.10 12.68
C ASN A 94 -1.17 10.63 12.27
N LYS A 95 -1.56 10.77 10.99
CA LYS A 95 -2.80 10.15 10.47
C LYS A 95 -2.81 8.62 10.67
N CYS A 96 -1.69 7.96 10.33
CA CYS A 96 -1.51 6.52 10.56
C CYS A 96 -1.67 6.14 12.05
N LYS A 97 -0.99 6.86 12.96
CA LYS A 97 -1.14 6.63 14.41
C LYS A 97 -2.58 6.81 14.87
N SER A 98 -3.26 7.87 14.45
CA SER A 98 -4.65 8.14 14.82
C SER A 98 -5.57 7.02 14.34
N ALA A 99 -5.46 6.60 13.07
CA ALA A 99 -6.26 5.52 12.52
C ALA A 99 -6.00 4.18 13.23
N TYR A 100 -4.74 3.88 13.55
CA TYR A 100 -4.38 2.69 14.34
C TYR A 100 -5.00 2.71 15.75
N GLN A 101 -4.94 3.86 16.44
CA GLN A 101 -5.53 4.04 17.77
C GLN A 101 -7.06 3.91 17.75
N SER A 102 -7.72 4.28 16.64
CA SER A 102 -9.14 4.04 16.41
C SER A 102 -9.48 2.60 16.02
N GLY A 103 -8.49 1.70 15.94
CA GLY A 103 -8.68 0.28 15.64
C GLY A 103 -8.86 -0.04 14.15
N LEU A 104 -8.47 0.87 13.24
CA LEU A 104 -8.60 0.64 11.79
C LEU A 104 -7.53 -0.37 11.29
N PRO A 105 -7.91 -1.51 10.69
CA PRO A 105 -6.95 -2.42 10.07
C PRO A 105 -6.32 -1.78 8.83
N MET A 106 -5.00 -1.65 8.79
CA MET A 106 -4.30 -1.00 7.68
C MET A 106 -3.26 -1.91 7.04
N LEU A 107 -3.00 -1.66 5.76
CA LEU A 107 -1.89 -2.20 5.00
C LEU A 107 -1.25 -1.03 4.24
N VAL A 108 0.08 -0.94 4.28
CA VAL A 108 0.80 -0.08 3.35
C VAL A 108 0.98 -0.86 2.04
N SER A 109 -0.02 -0.87 1.17
CA SER A 109 0.06 -1.61 -0.11
C SER A 109 1.03 -0.97 -1.10
N GLU A 110 1.45 0.27 -0.86
CA GLU A 110 2.47 0.94 -1.65
C GLU A 110 3.31 1.90 -0.81
N PHE A 111 4.63 1.86 -0.94
CA PHE A 111 5.51 2.92 -0.47
C PHE A 111 6.81 3.03 -1.26
N SER A 112 7.44 4.21 -1.22
CA SER A 112 8.84 4.37 -1.60
C SER A 112 9.61 5.26 -0.63
N ILE A 113 10.93 5.32 -0.80
CA ILE A 113 11.82 6.13 0.06
C ILE A 113 12.23 7.46 -0.57
N CYS A 114 11.76 7.73 -1.78
CA CYS A 114 11.90 9.01 -2.47
C CYS A 114 10.67 9.90 -2.24
N ASP A 115 10.54 10.98 -3.01
CA ASP A 115 9.36 11.85 -2.98
C ASP A 115 8.21 11.27 -3.85
N ALA A 116 7.02 11.85 -3.71
CA ALA A 116 5.78 11.37 -4.31
C ALA A 116 5.76 11.39 -5.85
N SER A 117 6.75 11.99 -6.51
CA SER A 117 6.90 11.86 -7.97
C SER A 117 7.43 10.49 -8.39
N GLY A 118 7.99 9.72 -7.45
CA GLY A 118 8.73 8.49 -7.71
C GLY A 118 10.17 8.73 -8.18
N ASN A 119 10.58 9.98 -8.40
CA ASN A 119 11.87 10.27 -9.02
C ASN A 119 12.78 11.25 -8.27
N GLY A 120 12.29 12.01 -7.30
CA GLY A 120 13.15 12.95 -6.58
C GLY A 120 13.98 12.31 -5.47
N GLY A 121 14.41 13.13 -4.51
CA GLY A 121 15.43 12.76 -3.52
C GLY A 121 15.03 11.62 -2.58
N ILE A 122 15.99 10.76 -2.22
CA ILE A 122 15.82 9.71 -1.20
C ILE A 122 15.94 10.32 0.20
N ASP A 123 14.95 10.10 1.06
CA ASP A 123 15.03 10.42 2.49
C ASP A 123 15.05 9.14 3.36
N LYS A 124 16.27 8.65 3.64
CA LYS A 124 16.49 7.48 4.51
C LYS A 124 16.12 7.72 5.96
N LYS A 125 16.15 8.97 6.44
CA LYS A 125 15.85 9.30 7.85
C LYS A 125 14.34 9.23 8.07
N SER A 126 13.55 9.87 7.21
CA SER A 126 12.10 9.75 7.22
C SER A 126 11.66 8.31 6.94
N ALA A 127 12.28 7.62 5.97
CA ALA A 127 11.96 6.21 5.70
C ALA A 127 12.23 5.31 6.91
N SER A 128 13.32 5.54 7.65
CA SER A 128 13.60 4.79 8.89
C SER A 128 12.55 5.04 9.98
N LYS A 129 12.02 6.28 10.10
CA LYS A 129 10.90 6.57 11.02
C LYS A 129 9.64 5.80 10.62
N TRP A 130 9.33 5.73 9.33
CA TRP A 130 8.23 4.93 8.80
C TRP A 130 8.40 3.44 9.12
N MET A 131 9.54 2.84 8.78
CA MET A 131 9.78 1.41 9.03
C MET A 131 9.65 1.04 10.52
N LYS A 132 10.16 1.88 11.42
CA LYS A 132 10.00 1.69 12.87
C LYS A 132 8.54 1.77 13.31
N LEU A 133 7.77 2.71 12.76
CA LEU A 133 6.34 2.86 13.07
C LEU A 133 5.55 1.63 12.61
N LEU A 134 5.74 1.20 11.37
CA LEU A 134 5.04 0.05 10.79
C LEU A 134 5.40 -1.25 11.53
N LYS A 135 6.67 -1.42 11.90
CA LYS A 135 7.11 -2.53 12.76
C LYS A 135 6.42 -2.49 14.14
N LYS A 136 6.36 -1.32 14.78
CA LYS A 136 5.70 -1.15 16.09
C LYS A 136 4.22 -1.54 16.05
N TYR A 137 3.51 -1.15 14.99
CA TYR A 137 2.08 -1.41 14.83
C TYR A 137 1.75 -2.69 14.05
N LYS A 138 2.78 -3.48 13.68
CA LYS A 138 2.63 -4.72 12.90
C LYS A 138 1.82 -4.50 11.60
N ILE A 139 2.02 -3.36 10.96
CA ILE A 139 1.37 -3.02 9.69
C ILE A 139 2.23 -3.55 8.54
N GLY A 140 1.65 -4.42 7.71
CA GLY A 140 2.32 -4.94 6.52
C GLY A 140 2.61 -3.83 5.51
N HIS A 141 3.67 -3.98 4.71
CA HIS A 141 4.11 -2.96 3.76
C HIS A 141 4.72 -3.55 2.48
N ILE A 142 4.43 -2.95 1.34
CA ILE A 142 4.86 -3.41 0.00
C ILE A 142 5.53 -2.24 -0.73
N ALA A 143 6.75 -2.45 -1.23
CA ALA A 143 7.56 -1.40 -1.83
C ALA A 143 7.26 -1.19 -3.32
N TRP A 144 7.12 0.06 -3.72
CA TRP A 144 7.13 0.53 -5.09
C TRP A 144 8.58 0.81 -5.54
N ASN A 145 9.09 0.20 -6.61
CA ASN A 145 8.50 -0.86 -7.43
C ASN A 145 9.57 -1.82 -8.00
N ILE A 146 9.17 -3.04 -8.36
CA ILE A 146 10.04 -3.97 -9.07
C ILE A 146 10.06 -3.61 -10.56
N SER A 147 10.87 -2.61 -10.92
CA SER A 147 11.23 -2.28 -12.29
C SER A 147 12.69 -1.81 -12.38
N ASN A 148 13.17 -1.66 -13.60
CA ASN A 148 14.44 -1.03 -13.96
C ASN A 148 14.22 0.32 -14.67
N LYS A 149 13.08 0.97 -14.46
CA LYS A 149 12.86 2.33 -15.00
C LYS A 149 13.96 3.26 -14.48
N ILE A 150 14.36 4.24 -15.30
CA ILE A 150 15.33 5.27 -14.89
C ILE A 150 14.61 6.27 -13.97
N GLU A 151 14.32 5.83 -12.75
CA GLU A 151 13.70 6.63 -11.70
C GLU A 151 14.18 6.21 -10.30
N THR A 152 14.05 7.10 -9.33
CA THR A 152 14.54 6.84 -7.96
C THR A 152 13.78 5.72 -7.23
N SER A 153 12.48 5.53 -7.47
CA SER A 153 11.68 4.46 -6.84
C SER A 153 11.96 3.06 -7.36
N ALA A 154 12.50 2.91 -8.58
CA ALA A 154 12.78 1.61 -9.17
C ALA A 154 13.74 0.80 -8.28
N LEU A 155 13.38 -0.42 -7.89
CA LEU A 155 14.19 -1.26 -7.00
C LEU A 155 15.37 -1.92 -7.72
N ILE A 156 15.33 -2.02 -9.05
CA ILE A 156 16.37 -2.62 -9.89
C ILE A 156 17.13 -1.51 -10.61
N GLN A 157 18.45 -1.66 -10.77
CA GLN A 157 19.26 -0.75 -11.57
C GLN A 157 18.77 -0.72 -13.02
N SER A 158 18.78 0.46 -13.64
CA SER A 158 18.29 0.64 -15.02
C SER A 158 19.01 -0.20 -16.06
N LYS A 159 20.33 -0.38 -15.90
CA LYS A 159 21.15 -1.24 -16.77
C LYS A 159 20.93 -2.75 -16.58
N CYS A 160 20.09 -3.16 -15.63
CA CYS A 160 19.85 -4.58 -15.38
C CYS A 160 18.79 -5.09 -16.36
N GLY A 161 19.22 -5.92 -17.32
CA GLY A 161 18.33 -6.63 -18.25
C GLY A 161 17.84 -8.00 -17.76
N LYS A 162 18.13 -8.36 -16.51
CA LYS A 162 17.73 -9.67 -15.95
C LYS A 162 16.24 -9.68 -15.61
N THR A 163 15.57 -10.77 -15.99
CA THR A 163 14.17 -11.06 -15.65
C THR A 163 14.03 -12.09 -14.51
N ASP A 164 15.11 -12.80 -14.18
CA ASP A 164 15.19 -13.74 -13.06
C ASP A 164 16.50 -13.54 -12.26
N LYS A 165 16.59 -14.22 -11.11
CA LYS A 165 17.83 -14.30 -10.29
C LYS A 165 18.49 -12.93 -10.03
N ILE A 166 17.65 -11.92 -9.73
CA ILE A 166 18.09 -10.55 -9.42
C ILE A 166 18.84 -10.59 -8.09
N SER A 167 20.14 -10.31 -8.15
CA SER A 167 21.01 -10.31 -6.97
C SER A 167 21.10 -8.92 -6.34
N TYR A 168 21.58 -8.84 -5.09
CA TYR A 168 21.71 -7.56 -4.38
C TYR A 168 22.57 -6.51 -5.13
N LYS A 169 23.55 -6.94 -5.95
CA LYS A 169 24.35 -6.04 -6.81
C LYS A 169 23.54 -5.39 -7.92
N ASN A 170 22.45 -6.02 -8.37
CA ASN A 170 21.54 -5.52 -9.40
C ASN A 170 20.50 -4.53 -8.85
N LEU A 171 20.43 -4.33 -7.54
CA LEU A 171 19.47 -3.42 -6.92
C LEU A 171 19.94 -1.95 -7.01
N SER A 172 18.97 -1.05 -7.18
CA SER A 172 19.19 0.40 -7.16
C SER A 172 19.57 0.89 -5.75
N LYS A 173 19.76 2.22 -5.58
CA LYS A 173 19.96 2.81 -4.25
C LYS A 173 18.76 2.54 -3.33
N SER A 174 17.53 2.66 -3.85
CA SER A 174 16.29 2.38 -3.13
C SER A 174 16.13 0.89 -2.84
N GLY A 175 16.33 0.03 -3.84
CA GLY A 175 16.26 -1.42 -3.68
C GLY A 175 17.23 -1.96 -2.63
N LYS A 176 18.48 -1.48 -2.64
CA LYS A 176 19.49 -1.88 -1.63
C LYS A 176 19.09 -1.47 -0.22
N TRP A 177 18.52 -0.27 -0.05
CA TRP A 177 18.09 0.20 1.26
C TRP A 177 16.90 -0.62 1.79
N ILE A 178 15.89 -0.87 0.94
CA ILE A 178 14.70 -1.63 1.31
C ILE A 178 15.05 -3.09 1.61
N ALA A 179 15.89 -3.74 0.79
CA ALA A 179 16.32 -5.12 1.02
C ALA A 179 17.03 -5.31 2.37
N LYS A 180 17.71 -4.29 2.90
CA LYS A 180 18.32 -4.34 4.24
C LYS A 180 17.29 -4.35 5.37
N TRP A 181 16.10 -3.79 5.16
CA TRP A 181 15.02 -3.82 6.14
C TRP A 181 14.26 -5.14 6.15
N TRP A 182 14.15 -5.82 5.01
CA TRP A 182 13.45 -7.12 4.92
C TRP A 182 14.31 -8.33 5.32
N LYS A 183 15.63 -8.19 5.35
CA LYS A 183 16.54 -9.22 5.86
C LYS A 183 16.62 -9.27 7.41
N LYS A 184 15.93 -8.38 8.10
CA LYS A 184 15.94 -8.23 9.57
C LYS A 184 14.59 -8.61 10.16
#